data_AF-A0A3D1BTV5-F1
#
_entry.id   AF-A0A3D1BTV5-F1
#
_cell.length_a   1.000
_cell.length_b   1.000
_cell.length_c   1.000
_cell.angle_alpha   90.00
_cell.angle_beta   90.00
_cell.angle_gamma   90.00
#
_symmetry.space_group_name_H-M   'P 1'
#
loop_
_entity.id
_entity.type
_entity.pdbx_description
1 polymer ?
#
loop_
_entity_poly.entity_id
_entity_poly.type
_entity_poly.pdbx_seq_one_letter_code
_entity_poly.pdbx_strand_id
1 'polypeptide(L)'
;YLTSSAIDQHLLVRNRQHDLVEVIKAHPQLLGIGLDENTAIIVSGDEFEVVGKSFVAIYDYNLWPEADNNVSPLANGGKFFLLRAGDRYDVYKREVTKWSGGNNRDIFVEPDSVTVAAKQ
;
A
#
# COMPACT_ATOMS: atom_id res chain seq x y z
N TYR A 1 9.01 -13.97 7.08
CA TYR A 1 8.24 -14.38 5.88
C TYR A 1 7.02 -13.48 5.81
N LEU A 2 6.71 -12.91 4.63
CA LEU A 2 5.45 -12.17 4.41
C LEU A 2 4.35 -13.18 4.11
N THR A 3 3.39 -13.33 5.01
CA THR A 3 2.25 -14.23 4.82
C THR A 3 1.10 -13.45 4.19
N SER A 4 0.35 -14.05 3.26
CA SER A 4 -0.83 -13.43 2.64
C SER A 4 -0.56 -12.15 1.84
N SER A 5 0.61 -12.06 1.20
CA SER A 5 0.96 -10.94 0.33
C SER A 5 1.14 -11.38 -1.12
N ALA A 6 0.66 -10.57 -2.06
CA ALA A 6 1.01 -10.68 -3.48
C ALA A 6 2.08 -9.62 -3.78
N ILE A 7 3.25 -10.06 -4.28
CA ILE A 7 4.38 -9.18 -4.60
C ILE A 7 4.57 -9.17 -6.10
N ASP A 8 4.63 -7.98 -6.70
CA ASP A 8 4.98 -7.80 -8.11
C ASP A 8 6.11 -6.77 -8.29
N GLN A 9 6.97 -7.01 -9.28
CA GLN A 9 8.10 -6.15 -9.65
C GLN A 9 7.86 -5.61 -11.07
N HIS A 10 8.03 -4.28 -11.24
CA HIS A 10 7.75 -3.46 -12.45
C HIS A 10 6.34 -2.88 -12.57
N LEU A 11 5.91 -2.11 -11.57
CA LEU A 11 4.60 -1.47 -11.60
C LEU A 11 4.50 -0.27 -12.57
N LEU A 12 5.60 0.46 -12.83
CA LEU A 12 5.53 1.78 -13.48
C LEU A 12 5.88 1.80 -14.98
N VAL A 13 6.18 0.65 -15.60
CA VAL A 13 6.48 0.57 -17.03
C VAL A 13 5.54 -0.44 -17.70
N ARG A 14 4.47 0.07 -18.37
CA ARG A 14 3.53 -0.62 -19.31
C ARG A 14 2.07 -0.92 -18.86
N ASN A 15 1.34 -0.03 -18.18
CA ASN A 15 -0.11 -0.25 -17.90
C ASN A 15 -0.46 -1.48 -17.01
N ARG A 16 0.49 -2.06 -16.25
CA ARG A 16 0.28 -3.29 -15.44
C ARG A 16 -0.20 -3.07 -14.01
N GLN A 17 -0.36 -1.82 -13.58
CA GLN A 17 -1.02 -1.49 -12.32
C GLN A 17 -2.44 -2.09 -12.18
N HIS A 18 -3.06 -2.50 -13.30
CA HIS A 18 -4.34 -3.22 -13.31
C HIS A 18 -4.20 -4.72 -12.97
N ASP A 19 -3.05 -5.35 -13.17
CA ASP A 19 -2.86 -6.79 -12.93
C ASP A 19 -3.00 -7.08 -11.43
N LEU A 20 -2.35 -6.27 -10.58
CA LEU A 20 -2.48 -6.44 -9.13
C LEU A 20 -3.86 -6.00 -8.61
N VAL A 21 -4.52 -5.04 -9.28
CA VAL A 21 -5.91 -4.66 -8.94
C VAL A 21 -6.85 -5.84 -9.12
N GLU A 22 -6.80 -6.55 -10.26
CA GLU A 22 -7.70 -7.69 -10.49
C GLU A 22 -7.40 -8.84 -9.52
N VAL A 23 -6.13 -9.09 -9.18
CA VAL A 23 -5.74 -10.10 -8.18
C VAL A 23 -6.31 -9.75 -6.80
N ILE A 24 -6.13 -8.50 -6.34
CA ILE A 24 -6.64 -8.06 -5.04
C ILE A 24 -8.16 -8.01 -5.02
N LYS A 25 -8.80 -7.66 -6.15
CA LYS A 25 -10.26 -7.73 -6.30
C LYS A 25 -10.80 -9.16 -6.20
N ALA A 26 -10.11 -10.12 -6.81
CA ALA A 26 -10.47 -11.54 -6.75
C ALA A 26 -10.15 -12.17 -5.38
N HIS A 27 -9.16 -11.63 -4.66
CA HIS A 27 -8.72 -12.09 -3.35
C HIS A 27 -8.52 -10.92 -2.36
N PRO A 28 -9.62 -10.31 -1.85
CA PRO A 28 -9.57 -9.14 -0.96
C PRO A 28 -8.76 -9.34 0.34
N GLN A 29 -8.59 -10.60 0.75
CA GLN A 29 -7.81 -10.99 1.92
C GLN A 29 -6.28 -10.87 1.72
N LEU A 30 -5.81 -10.69 0.48
CA LEU A 30 -4.40 -10.45 0.21
C LEU A 30 -4.05 -8.96 0.36
N LEU A 31 -2.82 -8.68 0.77
CA LEU A 31 -2.21 -7.35 0.64
C LEU A 31 -1.36 -7.34 -0.63
N GLY A 32 -1.62 -6.40 -1.55
CA GLY A 32 -0.81 -6.23 -2.74
C GLY A 32 0.34 -5.27 -2.49
N ILE A 33 1.57 -5.69 -2.81
CA ILE A 33 2.79 -4.90 -2.66
C ILE A 33 3.48 -4.81 -4.02
N GLY A 34 3.47 -3.63 -4.62
CA GLY A 34 4.16 -3.34 -5.87
C GLY A 34 5.51 -2.68 -5.63
N LEU A 35 6.60 -3.31 -6.05
CA LEU A 35 7.95 -2.75 -5.92
C LEU A 35 8.38 -2.09 -7.24
N ASP A 36 8.77 -0.81 -7.16
CA ASP A 36 9.39 -0.12 -8.28
C ASP A 36 10.91 -0.38 -8.38
N GLU A 37 11.51 -0.04 -9.51
CA GLU A 37 12.94 -0.21 -9.75
C GLU A 37 13.80 0.48 -8.69
N ASN A 38 14.95 -0.12 -8.37
CA ASN A 38 15.89 0.36 -7.36
C ASN A 38 15.25 0.61 -5.98
N THR A 39 14.19 -0.12 -5.66
CA THR A 39 13.43 -0.03 -4.41
C THR A 39 13.17 -1.42 -3.86
N ALA A 40 13.25 -1.55 -2.54
CA ALA A 40 13.03 -2.79 -1.82
C ALA A 40 12.36 -2.52 -0.48
N ILE A 41 11.87 -3.58 0.16
CA ILE A 41 11.38 -3.55 1.54
C ILE A 41 12.24 -4.46 2.41
N ILE A 42 12.56 -4.00 3.61
CA ILE A 42 13.21 -4.80 4.64
C ILE A 42 12.14 -5.21 5.64
N VAL A 43 11.86 -6.50 5.71
CA VAL A 43 10.80 -7.06 6.58
C VAL A 43 11.41 -7.48 7.92
N SER A 44 10.80 -7.04 9.02
CA SER A 44 11.15 -7.41 10.38
C SER A 44 9.90 -7.66 11.21
N GLY A 45 9.60 -8.93 11.50
CA GLY A 45 8.33 -9.31 12.12
C GLY A 45 7.17 -9.03 11.16
N ASP A 46 6.16 -8.30 11.65
CA ASP A 46 4.96 -7.91 10.89
C ASP A 46 5.09 -6.53 10.23
N GLU A 47 6.22 -5.84 10.41
CA GLU A 47 6.50 -4.54 9.79
C GLU A 47 7.50 -4.68 8.65
N PHE A 48 7.37 -3.83 7.63
CA PHE A 48 8.47 -3.57 6.70
C PHE A 48 8.85 -2.09 6.66
N GLU A 49 10.12 -1.83 6.38
CA GLU A 49 10.66 -0.51 6.04
C GLU A 49 11.01 -0.45 4.56
N VAL A 50 10.61 0.61 3.88
CA VAL A 50 11.00 0.83 2.48
C VAL A 50 12.42 1.38 2.41
N VAL A 51 13.22 0.85 1.49
CA VAL A 51 14.57 1.36 1.16
C VAL A 51 14.74 1.48 -0.35
N GLY A 52 15.56 2.43 -0.80
CA GLY A 52 15.86 2.62 -2.22
C GLY A 52 15.55 4.01 -2.73
N LYS A 53 15.40 4.13 -4.05
CA LYS A 53 15.34 5.43 -4.75
C LYS A 53 13.95 5.80 -5.29
N SER A 54 13.02 4.86 -5.34
CA SER A 54 11.66 5.08 -5.82
C SER A 54 10.63 4.69 -4.77
N PHE A 55 9.49 4.11 -5.17
CA PHE A 55 8.32 3.88 -4.34
C PHE A 55 7.91 2.40 -4.26
N VAL A 56 7.13 2.11 -3.23
CA VAL A 56 6.39 0.86 -3.05
C VAL A 56 4.90 1.18 -3.07
N ALA A 57 4.14 0.54 -3.94
CA ALA A 57 2.68 0.69 -4.00
C ALA A 57 2.00 -0.33 -3.10
N ILE A 58 1.03 0.13 -2.31
CA ILE A 58 0.22 -0.71 -1.43
C ILE A 58 -1.21 -0.76 -1.92
N TYR A 59 -1.68 -1.97 -2.21
CA TYR A 59 -3.04 -2.28 -2.63
C TYR A 59 -3.74 -3.01 -1.50
N ASP A 60 -4.68 -2.32 -0.87
CA ASP A 60 -5.55 -2.89 0.15
C ASP A 60 -7.00 -2.69 -0.28
N TYR A 61 -7.69 -3.81 -0.55
CA TYR A 61 -9.08 -3.82 -0.96
C TYR A 61 -9.98 -3.07 0.03
N ASN A 62 -9.65 -3.09 1.33
CA ASN A 62 -10.45 -2.43 2.37
C ASN A 62 -10.49 -0.91 2.23
N LEU A 63 -9.53 -0.33 1.49
CA LEU A 63 -9.46 1.10 1.22
C LEU A 63 -10.17 1.47 -0.08
N TRP A 64 -10.73 0.51 -0.82
CA TRP A 64 -11.36 0.78 -2.11
C TRP A 64 -12.81 1.21 -1.95
N PRO A 65 -13.35 2.04 -2.86
CA PRO A 65 -14.74 2.48 -2.80
C PRO A 65 -15.75 1.34 -2.97
N GLU A 66 -15.36 0.23 -3.62
CA GLU A 66 -16.19 -0.97 -3.77
C GLU A 66 -16.17 -1.90 -2.55
N ALA A 67 -15.33 -1.61 -1.55
CA ALA A 67 -15.48 -2.26 -0.25
C ALA A 67 -16.74 -1.74 0.44
N ASP A 68 -17.36 -2.56 1.29
CA ASP A 68 -18.65 -2.33 1.97
C ASP A 68 -18.80 -0.96 2.69
N ASN A 69 -17.72 -0.19 2.82
CA ASN A 69 -17.63 1.06 3.57
C ASN A 69 -17.96 2.33 2.77
N ASN A 70 -18.18 2.24 1.44
CA ASN A 70 -18.70 3.30 0.54
C ASN A 70 -17.96 4.67 0.53
N VAL A 71 -16.90 4.85 1.32
CA VAL A 71 -16.04 6.03 1.34
C VAL A 71 -14.59 5.55 1.33
N SER A 72 -13.94 5.70 0.18
CA SER A 72 -12.51 5.41 0.06
C SER A 72 -11.69 6.57 0.63
N PRO A 73 -10.71 6.31 1.51
CA PRO A 73 -9.76 7.31 1.96
C PRO A 73 -8.71 7.66 0.89
N LEU A 74 -8.68 6.92 -0.22
CA LEU A 74 -7.74 7.15 -1.31
C LEU A 74 -8.27 8.27 -2.21
N ALA A 75 -7.39 9.23 -2.53
CA ALA A 75 -7.73 10.33 -3.42
C ALA A 75 -8.26 9.84 -4.77
N ASN A 76 -9.29 10.51 -5.29
CA ASN A 76 -9.84 10.29 -6.63
C ASN A 76 -10.26 8.83 -6.92
N GLY A 77 -10.64 8.06 -5.89
CA GLY A 77 -11.04 6.65 -6.07
C GLY A 77 -9.87 5.73 -6.44
N GLY A 78 -8.64 6.12 -6.08
CA GLY A 78 -7.44 5.32 -6.28
C GLY A 78 -7.55 3.90 -5.69
N LYS A 79 -6.73 2.98 -6.21
CA LYS A 79 -6.67 1.58 -5.76
C LYS A 79 -5.42 1.24 -4.97
N PHE A 80 -4.54 2.22 -4.80
CA PHE A 80 -3.30 2.07 -4.07
C PHE A 80 -2.83 3.44 -3.55
N PHE A 81 -1.90 3.40 -2.61
CA PHE A 81 -1.08 4.54 -2.20
C PHE A 81 0.40 4.15 -2.26
N LEU A 82 1.29 5.14 -2.19
CA LEU A 82 2.73 4.90 -2.31
C LEU A 82 3.45 5.15 -0.99
N LEU A 83 4.44 4.31 -0.74
CA LEU A 83 5.44 4.45 0.31
C LEU A 83 6.81 4.73 -0.32
N ARG A 84 7.63 5.54 0.35
CA ARG A 84 9.00 5.88 -0.05
C ARG A 84 10.01 5.39 0.96
N ALA A 85 11.29 5.50 0.61
CA ALA A 85 12.40 5.19 1.51
C ALA A 85 12.20 5.82 2.92
N GLY A 86 12.32 4.99 3.95
CA GLY A 86 12.14 5.33 5.36
C GLY A 86 10.70 5.24 5.89
N ASP A 87 9.69 5.07 5.03
CA ASP A 87 8.32 4.78 5.45
C ASP A 87 8.25 3.35 6.00
N ARG A 88 7.34 3.12 6.94
CA ARG A 88 7.13 1.81 7.58
C ARG A 88 5.66 1.43 7.62
N TYR A 89 5.39 0.14 7.45
CA TYR A 89 4.04 -0.37 7.32
C TYR A 89 3.89 -1.70 8.07
N ASP A 90 2.85 -1.81 8.88
CA ASP A 90 2.44 -3.04 9.57
C ASP A 90 1.49 -3.83 8.67
N VAL A 91 1.96 -4.99 8.22
CA VAL A 91 1.28 -5.86 7.25
C VAL A 91 0.05 -6.54 7.87
N TYR A 92 0.09 -6.80 9.17
CA TYR A 92 -1.00 -7.48 9.87
C TYR A 92 -2.16 -6.52 10.15
N LYS A 93 -1.85 -5.33 10.67
CA LYS A 93 -2.84 -4.28 10.93
C LYS A 93 -3.28 -3.52 9.68
N ARG A 94 -2.50 -3.64 8.60
CA ARG A 94 -2.67 -2.93 7.34
C ARG A 94 -2.60 -1.41 7.49
N GLU A 95 -1.67 -0.91 8.30
CA GLU A 95 -1.51 0.51 8.59
C GLU A 95 -0.08 1.01 8.40
N VAL A 96 0.06 2.29 8.04
CA VAL A 96 1.37 2.96 8.00
C VAL A 96 1.76 3.33 9.42
N THR A 97 2.83 2.73 9.94
CA THR A 97 3.34 2.98 11.30
C THR A 97 4.27 4.18 11.36
N LYS A 98 4.88 4.55 10.22
CA LYS A 98 5.74 5.72 10.11
C LYS A 98 5.75 6.28 8.69
N TRP A 99 5.51 7.58 8.59
CA TRP A 99 5.79 8.37 7.39
C TRP A 99 7.15 9.06 7.54
N SER A 100 8.00 8.94 6.52
CA SER A 100 9.27 9.64 6.40
C SER A 100 9.05 10.92 5.59
N GLY A 101 9.69 12.02 6.01
CA GLY A 101 9.73 13.37 5.39
C GLY A 101 8.42 14.17 5.48
N GLY A 102 8.47 15.28 6.23
CA GLY A 102 7.31 16.04 6.69
C GLY A 102 6.43 16.75 5.64
N ASN A 103 5.47 17.49 6.21
CA ASN A 103 4.17 18.03 5.75
C ASN A 103 4.03 18.72 4.38
N ASN A 104 4.91 18.52 3.40
CA ASN A 104 4.81 19.22 2.11
C ASN A 104 4.80 18.24 0.93
N ARG A 105 3.65 17.65 0.61
CA ARG A 105 3.54 16.65 -0.47
C ARG A 105 2.23 16.74 -1.26
N ASP A 106 2.16 17.66 -2.22
CA ASP A 106 1.06 17.86 -3.19
C ASP A 106 0.86 16.71 -4.22
N ILE A 107 1.49 15.55 -4.02
CA ILE A 107 1.52 14.45 -5.01
C ILE A 107 0.67 13.26 -4.54
N PHE A 108 0.46 13.09 -3.23
CA PHE A 108 -0.29 11.98 -2.66
C PHE A 108 -1.09 12.46 -1.45
N VAL A 109 -2.34 12.01 -1.34
CA VAL A 109 -3.09 12.14 -0.10
C VAL A 109 -2.61 11.01 0.80
N GLU A 110 -1.89 11.36 1.87
CA GLU A 110 -1.70 10.45 2.99
C GLU A 110 -3.10 10.03 3.43
N PRO A 111 -3.45 8.72 3.41
CA PRO A 111 -4.75 8.30 3.88
C PRO A 111 -4.87 8.80 5.33
N ASP A 112 -5.74 9.79 5.54
CA ASP A 112 -5.95 10.48 6.83
C ASP A 112 -5.98 9.43 7.91
N SER A 113 -4.87 9.29 8.67
CA SER A 113 -4.60 8.23 9.66
C SER A 113 -5.84 7.40 9.90
N VAL A 114 -6.16 6.49 8.96
CA VAL A 114 -7.43 5.81 9.03
C VAL A 114 -7.22 4.92 10.22
N THR A 115 -7.84 5.29 11.33
CA THR A 115 -8.03 4.37 12.43
C THR A 115 -8.84 3.26 11.79
N VAL A 116 -8.11 2.27 11.24
CA VAL A 116 -8.65 1.00 10.81
C VAL A 116 -9.24 0.48 12.10
N ALA A 117 -10.53 0.76 12.27
CA ALA A 117 -11.28 0.31 13.40
C ALA A 117 -11.24 -1.20 13.31
N ALA A 118 -10.28 -1.79 14.02
CA ALA A 118 -10.28 -3.19 14.39
C ALA A 118 -11.58 -3.37 15.18
N LYS A 119 -12.66 -3.70 14.47
CA LYS A 119 -13.92 -4.10 15.07
C LYS A 119 -13.63 -5.37 15.86
N GLN A 120 -13.75 -5.24 17.19
CA GLN A 120 -13.92 -6.34 18.13
C GLN A 120 -15.18 -7.14 17.79
#